data_AF-A0A496PDP0-F1
#
_entry.id   AF-A0A496PDP0-F1
#
_cell.length_a   1.000
_cell.length_b   1.000
_cell.length_c   1.000
_cell.angle_alpha   90.00
_cell.angle_beta   90.00
_cell.angle_gamma   90.00
#
_symmetry.space_group_name_H-M   'P 1'
#
loop_
_entity.id
_entity.type
_entity.pdbx_description
1 polymer ?
#
loop_
_entity_poly.entity_id
_entity_poly.type
_entity_poly.pdbx_seq_one_letter_code
_entity_poly.pdbx_strand_id
1 'polypeptide(L)'
;LELLETKDIVTRTTIMGSDMAYYEITPHTHRHYAVCTKCGTMIPLHTCPVVEMPQELTDVGFTVTEHHLEIAGICKDCKNR
;
A
#
# COMPACT_ATOMS: atom_id res chain seq x y z
N LEU A 1 -1.17 -14.03 -12.73
CA LEU A 1 -0.33 -13.06 -11.98
C LEU A 1 0.28 -13.71 -10.74
N GLU A 2 -0.38 -14.68 -10.10
CA GLU A 2 0.15 -15.45 -8.95
C GLU A 2 1.57 -16.01 -9.13
N LEU A 3 1.90 -16.57 -10.31
CA LEU A 3 3.26 -17.07 -10.57
C LEU A 3 4.30 -15.94 -10.55
N LEU A 4 3.95 -14.75 -11.03
CA LEU A 4 4.85 -13.60 -11.04
C LEU A 4 5.02 -13.02 -9.64
N GLU A 5 3.96 -13.05 -8.83
CA GLU A 5 3.97 -12.67 -7.41
C GLU A 5 4.86 -13.60 -6.60
N THR A 6 4.74 -14.93 -6.81
CA THR A 6 5.59 -15.94 -6.16
C THR A 6 7.07 -15.80 -6.55
N LYS A 7 7.34 -15.19 -7.70
CA LYS A 7 8.69 -14.92 -8.21
C LYS A 7 9.21 -13.53 -7.83
N ASP A 8 8.46 -12.79 -7.00
CA ASP A 8 8.78 -11.43 -6.57
C ASP A 8 8.90 -10.41 -7.72
N ILE A 9 8.29 -10.73 -8.88
CA ILE A 9 8.32 -9.86 -10.07
C ILE A 9 7.21 -8.81 -9.99
N VAL A 10 6.10 -9.15 -9.33
CA VAL A 10 4.99 -8.23 -9.09
C VAL A 10 4.57 -8.22 -7.63
N THR A 11 4.16 -7.05 -7.15
CA THR A 11 3.53 -6.88 -5.84
C THR A 11 2.03 -6.79 -6.00
N ARG A 12 1.27 -7.53 -5.18
CA ARG A 12 -0.19 -7.51 -5.17
C ARG A 12 -0.68 -6.60 -4.05
N THR A 13 -1.56 -5.67 -4.39
CA THR A 13 -2.22 -4.78 -3.43
C THR A 13 -3.71 -5.02 -3.48
N THR A 14 -4.32 -5.35 -2.34
CA THR A 14 -5.77 -5.42 -2.19
C THR A 14 -6.26 -4.27 -1.34
N ILE A 15 -7.43 -3.75 -1.68
CA ILE A 15 -8.14 -2.75 -0.89
C ILE A 15 -9.18 -3.51 -0.05
N MET A 16 -9.17 -3.33 1.26
CA MET A 16 -10.16 -3.91 2.14
C MET A 16 -11.58 -3.52 1.68
N GLY A 17 -12.42 -4.53 1.41
CA GLY A 17 -13.78 -4.34 0.93
C GLY A 17 -13.95 -4.24 -0.59
N SER A 18 -12.86 -4.42 -1.36
CA SER A 18 -12.90 -4.57 -2.82
C SER A 18 -12.53 -5.99 -3.24
N ASP A 19 -13.27 -6.56 -4.19
CA ASP A 19 -12.89 -7.82 -4.87
C ASP A 19 -11.75 -7.60 -5.89
N MET A 20 -11.27 -6.36 -6.06
CA MET A 20 -10.23 -6.00 -7.00
C MET A 20 -8.84 -6.10 -6.36
N ALA A 21 -7.94 -6.75 -7.08
CA ALA A 21 -6.51 -6.79 -6.77
C ALA A 21 -5.73 -5.98 -7.81
N TYR A 22 -4.84 -5.12 -7.33
CA TYR A 22 -3.91 -4.34 -8.14
C TYR A 22 -2.56 -5.04 -8.15
N TYR A 23 -1.89 -5.00 -9.30
CA TYR A 23 -0.56 -5.56 -9.46
C TYR A 23 0.37 -4.49 -10.01
N GLU A 24 1.53 -4.33 -9.39
CA GLU A 24 2.61 -3.51 -9.90
C GLU A 24 3.87 -4.35 -10.09
N ILE A 25 4.75 -3.97 -11.02
CA ILE A 25 6.09 -4.57 -11.10
C ILE A 25 6.80 -4.20 -9.80
N THR A 26 7.30 -5.20 -9.07
CA THR A 26 7.88 -5.02 -7.73
C THR A 26 8.92 -3.90 -7.78
N PRO A 27 8.64 -2.74 -7.18
CA PRO A 27 9.59 -1.66 -7.17
C PRO A 27 10.73 -2.02 -6.21
N HIS A 28 11.98 -1.70 -6.59
CA HIS A 28 13.12 -1.82 -5.68
C HIS A 28 12.99 -0.93 -4.42
N THR A 29 12.02 -0.01 -4.42
CA THR A 29 11.72 0.90 -3.33
C THR A 29 10.33 0.60 -2.78
N HIS A 30 10.24 0.40 -1.46
CA HIS A 30 8.97 0.29 -0.74
C HIS A 30 8.10 1.54 -0.99
N ARG A 31 6.92 1.34 -1.60
CA ARG A 31 5.96 2.40 -1.95
C ARG A 31 4.59 2.08 -1.38
N HIS A 32 3.87 3.11 -0.98
CA HIS A 32 2.47 3.01 -0.60
C HIS A 32 1.58 3.76 -1.58
N TYR A 33 0.30 3.41 -1.59
CA TYR A 33 -0.68 4.01 -2.47
C TYR A 33 -1.91 4.45 -1.69
N ALA A 34 -2.42 5.63 -2.03
CA ALA A 34 -3.80 5.98 -1.71
C ALA A 34 -4.69 5.62 -2.89
N VAL A 35 -5.80 4.94 -2.64
CA VAL A 35 -6.73 4.50 -3.69
C VAL A 35 -8.06 5.21 -3.58
N CYS A 36 -8.53 5.73 -4.72
CA CYS A 36 -9.86 6.31 -4.83
C CYS A 36 -10.95 5.23 -4.83
N THR A 37 -11.86 5.27 -3.86
CA THR A 37 -12.95 4.29 -3.75
C THR A 37 -14.04 4.46 -4.81
N LYS A 38 -14.08 5.60 -5.50
CA LYS A 38 -15.05 5.85 -6.59
C LYS A 38 -14.56 5.38 -7.97
N CYS A 39 -13.28 5.52 -8.28
CA CYS A 39 -12.74 5.27 -9.62
C CYS A 39 -11.52 4.34 -9.65
N GLY A 40 -11.03 3.89 -8.50
CA GLY A 40 -9.88 2.99 -8.40
C GLY A 40 -8.52 3.64 -8.71
N THR A 41 -8.45 4.96 -8.93
CA THR A 41 -7.18 5.65 -9.19
C THR A 41 -6.25 5.51 -7.98
N MET A 42 -5.03 5.04 -8.23
CA MET A 42 -3.97 4.92 -7.23
C MET A 42 -3.05 6.15 -7.30
N ILE A 43 -2.76 6.72 -6.14
CA ILE A 43 -1.90 7.90 -5.97
C ILE A 43 -0.70 7.46 -5.13
N PRO A 44 0.54 7.49 -5.66
CA PRO A 44 1.72 7.07 -4.90
C PRO A 44 2.00 8.02 -3.74
N LEU A 45 2.36 7.45 -2.59
CA LEU A 45 2.87 8.17 -1.44
C LEU A 45 4.40 8.16 -1.51
N HIS A 46 5.01 9.34 -1.51
CA HIS A 46 6.46 9.50 -1.63
C HIS A 46 7.21 9.14 -0.34
N THR A 47 6.53 9.17 0.80
CA THR A 47 7.08 8.83 2.11
C THR A 47 6.09 7.97 2.88
N CYS A 48 6.58 6.87 3.42
CA CYS A 48 5.80 6.06 4.35
C CYS A 48 5.90 6.69 5.75
N PRO A 49 4.77 7.08 6.36
CA PRO A 49 4.76 7.69 7.70
C PRO A 49 5.15 6.72 8.82
N VAL A 50 5.27 5.43 8.52
CA VAL A 50 5.63 4.34 9.45
C VAL A 50 7.10 3.92 9.30
N VAL A 51 7.88 4.58 8.43
CA VAL A 51 9.32 4.27 8.24
C VAL A 51 10.12 4.50 9.52
N GLU A 52 9.76 5.53 10.28
CA GLU A 52 10.25 5.71 11.64
C GLU A 52 9.38 4.87 12.55
N MET A 53 9.83 3.66 12.83
CA MET A 53 9.14 2.77 13.75
C MET A 53 9.03 3.47 15.12
N PRO A 54 7.86 3.46 15.79
CA PRO A 54 7.74 4.05 17.11
C PRO A 54 8.76 3.44 18.07
N GLN A 55 9.56 4.26 18.75
CA GLN A 55 10.50 3.81 19.79
C GLN A 55 9.78 2.98 20.86
N GLU A 56 8.52 3.30 21.13
CA GLU A 56 7.62 2.58 22.02
C GLU A 56 7.53 1.07 21.72
N LEU A 57 7.60 0.65 20.45
CA LEU A 57 7.59 -0.76 20.06
C LEU A 57 8.92 -1.44 20.41
N THR A 58 10.04 -0.72 20.25
CA THR A 58 11.36 -1.24 20.57
C THR A 58 11.51 -1.40 22.09
N ASP A 59 11.01 -0.44 22.86
CA ASP A 59 11.11 -0.40 24.33
C ASP A 59 10.33 -1.55 25.00
N VAL A 60 9.29 -2.08 24.36
CA VAL A 60 8.54 -3.27 24.82
C VAL A 60 9.08 -4.58 24.23
N GLY A 61 10.20 -4.55 23.51
CA GLY A 61 10.81 -5.72 22.90
C GLY A 61 10.07 -6.26 21.66
N PHE A 62 9.29 -5.43 20.98
CA PHE A 62 8.57 -5.81 19.76
C PHE A 62 9.44 -5.65 18.52
N THR A 63 9.58 -6.71 17.71
CA THR A 63 10.31 -6.68 16.44
C THR A 63 9.31 -6.70 15.30
N VAL A 64 9.19 -5.59 14.57
CA VAL A 64 8.35 -5.54 13.36
C VAL A 64 9.08 -6.23 12.22
N THR A 65 8.42 -7.18 11.58
CA THR A 65 8.92 -7.88 10.39
C THR A 65 8.32 -7.32 9.10
N GLU A 66 7.15 -6.70 9.18
CA GLU A 66 6.39 -6.18 8.04
C GLU A 66 5.33 -5.17 8.52
N HIS A 67 4.95 -4.22 7.66
CA HIS A 67 3.75 -3.42 7.85
C HIS A 67 2.96 -3.29 6.55
N HIS A 68 1.64 -3.29 6.66
CA HIS A 68 0.72 -3.11 5.54
C HIS A 68 -0.01 -1.79 5.74
N LEU A 69 0.15 -0.84 4.79
CA LEU A 69 -0.52 0.45 4.82
C LEU A 69 -1.52 0.55 3.68
N GLU A 70 -2.79 0.71 4.02
CA GLU A 70 -3.87 0.99 3.08
C GLU A 70 -4.43 2.39 3.32
N ILE A 71 -4.53 3.19 2.26
CA ILE A 71 -5.17 4.51 2.32
C ILE A 71 -6.31 4.54 1.30
N ALA A 72 -7.55 4.59 1.78
CA ALA A 72 -8.74 4.71 0.94
C ALA A 72 -9.31 6.13 1.01
N GLY A 73 -9.70 6.69 -0.13
CA GLY A 73 -10.25 8.06 -0.19
C GLY A 73 -10.99 8.40 -1.48
N ILE A 74 -11.21 9.68 -1.74
CA ILE A 74 -11.82 10.18 -2.98
C ILE A 74 -10.82 11.11 -3.67
N CYS A 75 -10.46 10.80 -4.93
CA CYS A 75 -9.54 11.64 -5.69
C CYS A 75 -10.18 12.98 -6.07
N LYS A 76 -9.34 13.96 -6.43
CA LYS A 76 -9.79 15.31 -6.84
C LYS A 76 -10.84 15.25 -7.96
N ASP A 77 -10.67 14.34 -8.93
CA ASP A 77 -11.54 14.23 -10.09
C ASP A 77 -12.93 13.69 -9.71
N CYS A 78 -12.99 12.80 -8.71
CA CYS A 78 -14.25 12.25 -8.19
C CYS A 78 -14.93 13.16 -7.17
N LYS A 79 -14.18 14.08 -6.54
CA LYS A 79 -14.73 15.11 -5.64
C LYS A 79 -15.36 16.26 -6.40
N ASN A 80 -14.87 16.56 -7.60
CA ASN A 80 -15.35 17.62 -8.47
C ASN A 80 -16.39 17.14 -9.51
N ARG A 81 -16.93 15.92 -9.34
CA ARG A 81 -17.97 15.31 -10.16
C ARG A 81 -19.29 15.23 -9.43
#